data_AF-A0A318CL89-F1
#
_entry.id   AF-A0A318CL89-F1
#
_cell.length_a   1.000
_cell.length_b   1.000
_cell.length_c   1.000
_cell.angle_alpha   90.00
_cell.angle_beta   90.00
_cell.angle_gamma   90.00
#
_symmetry.space_group_name_H-M   'P 1'
#
loop_
_entity.id
_entity.type
_entity.pdbx_description
1 polymer ?
#
loop_
_entity_poly.entity_id
_entity_poly.type
_entity_poly.pdbx_seq_one_letter_code
_entity_poly.pdbx_strand_id
1 'polypeptide(L)'
;MILLYPFQRSADWGNKVEKLTVRSAYRTALNLMDHCGRRYSVLLDPEDYLPRSSLIEAFPPLEVGQEIRVGIDGASVGFDPSQIDGLPNKKLRGLWLEWLEFMDAEELSCLHEAIDEPERLIGLGPGYTPAGDDFLVGWIMALHFTGRKKSLLTIEREMLDRKTSWFSSEMIKDALEGRFWKRGIELVSAIADGDATRVLEKTDSITKWGHLSGKAWLAGLAYGLELGE
;
A
#
# COMPACT_ATOMS: atom_id res chain seq x y z
N MET A 1 -10.02 28.63 -6.00
CA MET A 1 -9.36 27.33 -6.12
C MET A 1 -8.19 27.30 -5.16
N ILE A 2 -8.19 26.38 -4.20
CA ILE A 2 -7.15 26.28 -3.17
C ILE A 2 -5.88 25.69 -3.81
N LEU A 3 -4.71 26.18 -3.38
CA LEU A 3 -3.40 25.68 -3.79
C LEU A 3 -2.62 25.25 -2.55
N LEU A 4 -2.19 23.98 -2.52
CA LEU A 4 -1.39 23.39 -1.46
C LEU A 4 0.09 23.37 -1.86
N TYR A 5 0.97 23.58 -0.88
CA TYR A 5 2.42 23.53 -1.05
C TYR A 5 3.03 22.54 -0.05
N PRO A 6 3.11 21.25 -0.42
CA PRO A 6 3.82 20.24 0.37
C PRO A 6 5.32 20.56 0.48
N PHE A 7 5.96 20.20 1.59
CA PHE A 7 7.40 20.39 1.81
C PHE A 7 8.24 19.17 1.38
N GLN A 8 7.61 18.00 1.29
CA GLN A 8 8.22 16.77 0.78
C GLN A 8 7.25 15.98 -0.11
N ARG A 9 7.79 15.08 -0.94
CA ARG A 9 7.04 14.20 -1.83
C ARG A 9 7.68 12.83 -2.04
N SER A 10 6.88 11.90 -2.53
CA SER A 10 7.38 10.66 -3.12
C SER A 10 8.07 10.94 -4.47
N ALA A 11 9.05 10.10 -4.82
CA ALA A 11 9.86 10.24 -6.02
C ALA A 11 9.03 10.14 -7.30
N ASP A 12 7.95 9.35 -7.28
CA ASP A 12 7.05 9.09 -8.40
C ASP A 12 6.00 10.20 -8.65
N TRP A 13 5.96 11.26 -7.83
CA TRP A 13 5.18 12.46 -8.11
C TRP A 13 6.01 13.45 -8.96
N GLY A 14 5.89 13.35 -10.29
CA GLY A 14 6.75 14.10 -11.23
C GLY A 14 6.24 15.49 -11.66
N ASN A 15 4.93 15.74 -11.64
CA ASN A 15 4.35 16.96 -12.20
C ASN A 15 4.40 18.13 -11.20
N LYS A 16 5.03 19.24 -11.62
CA LYS A 16 5.28 20.43 -10.79
C LYS A 16 4.03 21.00 -10.12
N VAL A 17 2.92 21.05 -10.85
CA VAL A 17 1.61 21.47 -10.34
C VAL A 17 0.55 20.57 -10.92
N GLU A 18 -0.29 19.97 -10.06
CA GLU A 18 -1.38 19.08 -10.46
C GLU A 18 -2.73 19.67 -10.08
N LYS A 19 -3.70 19.60 -11.00
CA LYS A 19 -5.11 19.89 -10.68
C LYS A 19 -5.79 18.59 -10.27
N LEU A 20 -6.26 18.53 -9.04
CA LEU A 20 -6.79 17.30 -8.43
C LEU A 20 -8.14 17.55 -7.77
N THR A 21 -8.96 16.50 -7.69
CA THR A 21 -10.25 16.51 -7.01
C THR A 21 -10.14 15.76 -5.69
N VAL A 22 -10.63 16.35 -4.59
CA VAL A 22 -10.67 15.68 -3.28
C VAL A 22 -11.66 14.51 -3.32
N ARG A 23 -11.19 13.28 -3.09
CA ARG A 23 -12.03 12.07 -3.03
C ARG A 23 -12.37 11.66 -1.61
N SER A 24 -11.43 11.81 -0.69
CA SER A 24 -11.68 11.60 0.74
C SER A 24 -10.76 12.50 1.56
N ALA A 25 -11.28 13.00 2.68
CA ALA A 25 -10.50 13.78 3.64
C ALA A 25 -10.58 13.12 5.01
N TYR A 26 -9.44 12.63 5.48
CA TYR A 26 -9.25 12.08 6.81
C TYR A 26 -8.41 13.04 7.65
N ARG A 27 -8.31 12.75 8.96
CA ARG A 27 -7.54 13.57 9.89
C ARG A 27 -6.09 13.78 9.47
N THR A 28 -5.45 12.75 8.92
CA THR A 28 -4.01 12.75 8.56
C THR A 28 -3.74 12.54 7.08
N ALA A 29 -4.78 12.33 6.26
CA ALA A 29 -4.63 12.03 4.84
C ALA A 29 -5.76 12.64 4.00
N LEU A 30 -5.39 13.32 2.91
CA LEU A 30 -6.25 13.69 1.81
C LEU A 30 -5.97 12.75 0.64
N ASN A 31 -6.98 12.05 0.14
CA ASN A 31 -6.86 11.30 -1.10
C ASN A 31 -7.50 12.09 -2.24
N LEU A 32 -6.73 12.21 -3.30
CA LEU A 32 -6.99 13.08 -4.43
C LEU A 32 -6.97 12.28 -5.72
N MET A 33 -7.71 12.76 -6.71
CA MET A 33 -7.83 12.11 -8.02
C MET A 33 -7.56 13.11 -9.14
N ASP A 34 -6.74 12.71 -10.11
CA ASP A 34 -6.56 13.48 -11.34
C ASP A 34 -7.71 13.25 -12.34
N HIS A 35 -7.61 13.85 -13.52
CA HIS A 35 -8.63 13.71 -14.57
C HIS A 35 -8.63 12.32 -15.24
N CYS A 36 -7.58 11.52 -15.06
CA CYS A 36 -7.46 10.14 -15.55
C CYS A 36 -7.94 9.11 -14.51
N GLY A 37 -8.33 9.53 -13.31
CA GLY A 37 -8.71 8.64 -12.22
C GLY A 37 -7.53 8.16 -11.37
N ARG A 38 -6.31 8.66 -11.58
CA ARG A 38 -5.12 8.26 -10.83
C ARG A 38 -5.18 8.79 -9.41
N ARG A 39 -4.78 7.97 -8.45
CA ARG A 39 -4.67 8.36 -7.03
C ARG A 39 -3.41 9.17 -6.74
N TYR A 40 -3.60 10.22 -5.96
CA TYR A 40 -2.58 11.02 -5.29
C TYR A 40 -2.97 11.19 -3.80
N SER A 41 -2.00 11.39 -2.91
CA SER A 41 -2.29 11.64 -1.49
C SER A 41 -1.50 12.81 -0.91
N VAL A 42 -2.13 13.66 -0.12
CA VAL A 42 -1.43 14.67 0.71
C VAL A 42 -1.58 14.24 2.17
N LEU A 43 -0.47 14.13 2.88
CA LEU A 43 -0.34 13.45 4.16
C LEU A 43 0.23 14.42 5.21
N LEU A 44 -0.05 14.16 6.48
CA LEU A 44 0.57 14.89 7.61
C LEU A 44 1.73 14.12 8.24
N ASP A 45 1.76 12.79 8.09
CA ASP A 45 2.71 11.92 8.76
C ASP A 45 3.68 11.29 7.75
N PRO A 46 5.01 11.45 7.91
CA PRO A 46 6.01 10.80 7.06
C PRO A 46 6.03 9.27 7.14
N GLU A 47 5.38 8.64 8.11
CA GLU A 47 5.22 7.17 8.14
C GLU A 47 4.15 6.70 7.15
N ASP A 48 3.21 7.57 6.77
CA ASP A 48 2.07 7.27 5.89
C ASP A 48 2.40 7.33 4.40
N TYR A 49 3.66 7.54 4.01
CA TYR A 49 4.06 7.67 2.61
C TYR A 49 3.49 6.55 1.71
N LEU A 50 2.83 6.97 0.64
CA LEU A 50 2.25 6.15 -0.42
C LEU A 50 2.90 6.49 -1.77
N PRO A 51 2.70 5.67 -2.82
CA PRO A 51 2.93 6.10 -4.20
C PRO A 51 2.15 7.39 -4.51
N ARG A 52 2.77 8.32 -5.23
CA ARG A 52 2.29 9.68 -5.55
C ARG A 52 1.71 10.39 -4.34
N SER A 53 2.51 10.50 -3.28
CA SER A 53 2.12 11.22 -2.07
C SER A 53 3.05 12.37 -1.72
N SER A 54 2.58 13.27 -0.87
CA SER A 54 3.31 14.46 -0.44
C SER A 54 2.97 14.80 1.01
N LEU A 55 3.87 15.51 1.69
CA LEU A 55 3.70 15.91 3.09
C LEU A 55 3.46 17.41 3.23
N ILE A 56 2.46 17.77 4.02
CA ILE A 56 2.13 19.15 4.38
C ILE A 56 1.99 19.25 5.91
N GLU A 57 2.19 20.45 6.45
CA GLU A 57 2.12 20.68 7.90
C GLU A 57 0.69 20.59 8.46
N ALA A 58 -0.29 21.03 7.66
CA ALA A 58 -1.69 21.02 8.03
C ALA A 58 -2.58 21.06 6.79
N PHE A 59 -3.81 20.57 6.92
CA PHE A 59 -4.82 20.70 5.89
C PHE A 59 -5.63 21.99 6.06
N PRO A 60 -5.89 22.75 4.97
CA PRO A 60 -6.98 23.71 5.00
C PRO A 60 -8.33 22.96 5.07
N PRO A 61 -9.43 23.64 5.44
CA PRO A 61 -10.75 23.06 5.30
C PRO A 61 -11.04 22.75 3.83
N LEU A 62 -11.35 21.49 3.55
CA LEU A 62 -11.61 20.97 2.21
C LEU A 62 -12.83 20.04 2.23
N GLU A 63 -13.60 20.09 1.14
CA GLU A 63 -14.78 19.26 0.95
C GLU A 63 -14.53 18.18 -0.11
N VAL A 64 -15.21 17.03 0.04
CA VAL A 64 -15.20 15.99 -1.00
C VAL A 64 -15.83 16.54 -2.28
N GLY A 65 -15.18 16.29 -3.41
CA GLY A 65 -15.56 16.83 -4.73
C GLY A 65 -14.93 18.19 -5.05
N GLN A 66 -14.27 18.84 -4.10
CA GLN A 66 -13.61 20.12 -4.34
C GLN A 66 -12.38 19.96 -5.24
N GLU A 67 -12.25 20.83 -6.24
CA GLU A 67 -11.05 20.93 -7.05
C GLU A 67 -9.99 21.80 -6.36
N ILE A 68 -8.77 21.27 -6.27
CA ILE A 68 -7.60 21.93 -5.71
C ILE A 68 -6.42 21.84 -6.68
N ARG A 69 -5.38 22.61 -6.39
CA ARG A 69 -4.06 22.41 -6.99
C ARG A 69 -3.07 22.00 -5.90
N VAL A 70 -2.14 21.13 -6.27
CA VAL A 70 -0.99 20.80 -5.43
C VAL A 70 0.27 21.17 -6.19
N GLY A 71 1.01 22.15 -5.67
CA GLY A 71 2.29 22.58 -6.22
C GLY A 71 3.43 21.94 -5.46
N ILE A 72 4.19 21.07 -6.12
CA ILE A 72 5.35 20.39 -5.54
C ILE A 72 6.68 21.06 -5.89
N ASP A 73 6.64 22.25 -6.50
CA ASP A 73 7.83 23.07 -6.73
C ASP A 73 8.50 23.39 -5.38
N GLY A 74 9.75 22.94 -5.21
CA GLY A 74 10.50 23.10 -3.96
C GLY A 74 10.31 21.97 -2.94
N ALA A 75 9.36 21.04 -3.15
CA ALA A 75 9.22 19.87 -2.30
C ALA A 75 10.40 18.91 -2.52
N SER A 76 11.11 18.56 -1.45
CA SER A 76 12.20 17.59 -1.52
C SER A 76 11.67 16.15 -1.66
N VAL A 77 12.44 15.26 -2.29
CA VAL A 77 12.08 13.84 -2.35
C VAL A 77 12.41 13.21 -1.00
N GLY A 78 11.39 12.72 -0.30
CA GLY A 78 11.52 12.09 1.01
C GLY A 78 11.33 10.57 1.01
N PHE A 79 10.85 10.01 -0.10
CA PHE A 79 10.49 8.59 -0.21
C PHE A 79 10.52 8.12 -1.67
N ASP A 80 11.08 6.95 -1.95
CA ASP A 80 10.92 6.27 -3.23
C ASP A 80 10.04 5.01 -3.05
N PRO A 81 8.81 4.99 -3.60
CA PRO A 81 7.93 3.85 -3.47
C PRO A 81 8.39 2.61 -4.25
N SER A 82 9.40 2.72 -5.10
CA SER A 82 9.92 1.63 -5.92
C SER A 82 11.22 1.03 -5.37
N GLN A 83 11.75 1.59 -4.27
CA GLN A 83 13.03 1.17 -3.70
C GLN A 83 12.82 -0.05 -2.79
N ILE A 84 12.97 -1.25 -3.35
CA ILE A 84 13.04 -2.51 -2.61
C ILE A 84 14.40 -3.14 -2.90
N ASP A 85 15.22 -3.26 -1.85
CA ASP A 85 16.59 -3.75 -1.93
C ASP A 85 16.75 -5.10 -1.18
N GLY A 86 17.67 -5.93 -1.65
CA GLY A 86 18.02 -7.20 -1.00
C GLY A 86 17.08 -8.36 -1.33
N LEU A 87 17.21 -9.44 -0.56
CA LEU A 87 16.40 -10.65 -0.64
C LEU A 87 15.98 -11.07 0.77
N PRO A 88 14.87 -11.82 0.94
CA PRO A 88 14.43 -12.24 2.26
C PRO A 88 15.49 -13.03 3.02
N ASN A 89 15.81 -12.63 4.26
CA ASN A 89 16.70 -13.40 5.11
C ASN A 89 15.96 -14.61 5.71
N LYS A 90 16.23 -15.80 5.19
CA LYS A 90 15.58 -17.05 5.59
C LYS A 90 15.69 -17.39 7.08
N LYS A 91 16.63 -16.80 7.83
CA LYS A 91 16.71 -16.99 9.28
C LYS A 91 15.48 -16.42 10.02
N LEU A 92 14.80 -15.45 9.42
CA LEU A 92 13.60 -14.85 9.97
C LEU A 92 12.32 -15.58 9.55
N ARG A 93 12.43 -16.73 8.85
CA ARG A 93 11.25 -17.46 8.35
C ARG A 93 10.22 -17.77 9.41
N GLY A 94 10.67 -18.10 10.63
CA GLY A 94 9.76 -18.32 11.76
C GLY A 94 8.82 -17.13 12.01
N LEU A 95 9.31 -15.90 11.89
CA LEU A 95 8.52 -14.69 12.17
C LEU A 95 7.40 -14.48 11.17
N TRP A 96 7.66 -14.65 9.87
CA TRP A 96 6.59 -14.44 8.89
C TRP A 96 5.63 -15.61 8.77
N LEU A 97 6.01 -16.83 9.20
CA LEU A 97 5.06 -17.93 9.33
C LEU A 97 3.96 -17.62 10.35
N GLU A 98 4.28 -16.91 11.44
CA GLU A 98 3.27 -16.44 12.41
C GLU A 98 2.24 -15.52 11.77
N TRP A 99 2.58 -14.80 10.68
CA TRP A 99 1.64 -13.91 10.01
C TRP A 99 0.60 -14.66 9.18
N LEU A 100 0.85 -15.92 8.80
CA LEU A 100 -0.16 -16.76 8.16
C LEU A 100 -1.32 -17.06 9.11
N GLU A 101 -1.05 -17.15 10.41
CA GLU A 101 -2.08 -17.37 11.45
C GLU A 101 -3.10 -16.22 11.51
N PHE A 102 -2.80 -15.03 10.95
CA PHE A 102 -3.80 -13.97 10.83
C PHE A 102 -4.98 -14.38 9.94
N MET A 103 -4.80 -15.29 8.99
CA MET A 103 -5.90 -15.80 8.17
C MET A 103 -6.92 -16.63 8.97
N ASP A 104 -6.53 -17.13 10.14
CA ASP A 104 -7.42 -17.93 11.00
C ASP A 104 -8.31 -17.07 11.90
N ALA A 105 -8.11 -15.75 11.90
CA ALA A 105 -9.06 -14.82 12.51
C ALA A 105 -10.41 -14.90 11.79
N GLU A 106 -11.51 -14.84 12.55
CA GLU A 106 -12.88 -14.97 12.02
C GLU A 106 -13.12 -14.01 10.86
N GLU A 107 -12.64 -12.77 10.98
CA GLU A 107 -12.80 -11.71 9.98
C GLU A 107 -11.95 -11.90 8.71
N LEU A 108 -10.92 -12.75 8.75
CA LEU A 108 -10.01 -13.03 7.64
C LEU A 108 -10.14 -14.45 7.07
N SER A 109 -10.96 -15.30 7.71
CA SER A 109 -11.20 -16.69 7.29
C SER A 109 -11.65 -16.83 5.83
N CYS A 110 -12.35 -15.84 5.29
CA CYS A 110 -12.77 -15.80 3.88
C CYS A 110 -11.59 -15.86 2.89
N LEU A 111 -10.38 -15.46 3.29
CA LEU A 111 -9.20 -15.49 2.43
C LEU A 111 -8.82 -16.93 2.03
N HIS A 112 -9.03 -17.91 2.92
CA HIS A 112 -8.73 -19.32 2.66
C HIS A 112 -9.50 -19.87 1.46
N GLU A 113 -10.72 -19.38 1.21
CA GLU A 113 -11.60 -19.89 0.14
C GLU A 113 -11.21 -19.41 -1.27
N ALA A 114 -10.34 -18.38 -1.36
CA ALA A 114 -10.03 -17.68 -2.60
C ALA A 114 -8.52 -17.58 -2.88
N ILE A 115 -7.68 -18.13 -2.01
CA ILE A 115 -6.22 -17.96 -2.07
C ILE A 115 -5.58 -18.57 -3.33
N ASP A 116 -6.19 -19.62 -3.87
CA ASP A 116 -5.77 -20.30 -5.11
C ASP A 116 -6.23 -19.56 -6.39
N GLU A 117 -7.13 -18.58 -6.26
CA GLU A 117 -7.74 -17.83 -7.35
C GLU A 117 -7.60 -16.31 -7.08
N PRO A 118 -6.45 -15.68 -7.39
CA PRO A 118 -6.16 -14.29 -7.04
C PRO A 118 -7.24 -13.28 -7.44
N GLU A 119 -7.93 -13.50 -8.56
CA GLU A 119 -9.03 -12.67 -9.02
C GLU A 119 -10.31 -12.73 -8.15
N ARG A 120 -10.46 -13.77 -7.31
CA ARG A 120 -11.53 -13.91 -6.32
C ARG A 120 -11.22 -13.17 -5.02
N LEU A 121 -9.95 -12.83 -4.77
CA LEU A 121 -9.56 -11.99 -3.63
C LEU A 121 -9.92 -10.52 -3.85
N ILE A 122 -10.06 -10.07 -5.11
CA ILE A 122 -10.36 -8.67 -5.42
C ILE A 122 -11.74 -8.30 -4.87
N GLY A 123 -11.77 -7.36 -3.93
CA GLY A 123 -12.98 -6.91 -3.25
C GLY A 123 -13.51 -7.85 -2.16
N LEU A 124 -12.77 -8.90 -1.81
CA LEU A 124 -13.19 -9.89 -0.81
C LEU A 124 -12.95 -9.40 0.62
N GLY A 125 -13.92 -9.65 1.51
CA GLY A 125 -13.83 -9.33 2.93
C GLY A 125 -14.35 -7.93 3.28
N PRO A 126 -14.44 -7.62 4.59
CA PRO A 126 -15.05 -6.38 5.06
C PRO A 126 -14.09 -5.18 4.95
N GLY A 127 -14.65 -3.96 4.93
CA GLY A 127 -13.90 -2.70 5.03
C GLY A 127 -13.93 -1.83 3.76
N TYR A 128 -13.35 -0.63 3.87
CA TYR A 128 -13.16 0.27 2.72
C TYR A 128 -12.00 -0.18 1.82
N THR A 129 -11.01 -0.82 2.45
CA THR A 129 -10.03 -1.71 1.81
C THR A 129 -10.40 -3.15 2.16
N PRO A 130 -11.08 -3.87 1.27
CA PRO A 130 -11.40 -5.28 1.48
C PRO A 130 -10.14 -6.09 1.80
N ALA A 131 -10.21 -6.99 2.77
CA ALA A 131 -9.07 -7.78 3.24
C ALA A 131 -8.34 -8.53 2.11
N GLY A 132 -9.07 -9.01 1.10
CA GLY A 132 -8.48 -9.68 -0.05
C GLY A 132 -7.61 -8.74 -0.91
N ASP A 133 -7.94 -7.46 -0.99
CA ASP A 133 -7.10 -6.47 -1.69
C ASP A 133 -5.80 -6.21 -0.94
N ASP A 134 -5.87 -6.09 0.39
CA ASP A 134 -4.71 -5.90 1.25
C ASP A 134 -3.79 -7.11 1.19
N PHE A 135 -4.36 -8.32 1.26
CA PHE A 135 -3.65 -9.57 1.05
C PHE A 135 -2.96 -9.62 -0.31
N LEU A 136 -3.66 -9.25 -1.39
CA LEU A 136 -3.07 -9.20 -2.74
C LEU A 136 -1.89 -8.24 -2.81
N VAL A 137 -1.98 -7.05 -2.21
CA VAL A 137 -0.86 -6.08 -2.19
C VAL A 137 0.33 -6.65 -1.43
N GLY A 138 0.12 -7.34 -0.32
CA GLY A 138 1.17 -8.04 0.43
C GLY A 138 1.83 -9.14 -0.40
N TRP A 139 1.03 -9.98 -1.06
CA TRP A 139 1.52 -11.04 -1.93
C TRP A 139 2.32 -10.48 -3.12
N ILE A 140 1.83 -9.43 -3.79
CA ILE A 140 2.54 -8.77 -4.88
C ILE A 140 3.88 -8.20 -4.40
N MET A 141 3.94 -7.63 -3.19
CA MET A 141 5.21 -7.18 -2.59
C MET A 141 6.17 -8.36 -2.41
N ALA A 142 5.72 -9.49 -1.88
CA ALA A 142 6.56 -10.67 -1.69
C ALA A 142 7.16 -11.17 -3.02
N LEU A 143 6.35 -11.22 -4.08
CA LEU A 143 6.82 -11.60 -5.42
C LEU A 143 7.86 -10.61 -5.94
N HIS A 144 7.65 -9.31 -5.75
CA HIS A 144 8.61 -8.29 -6.14
C HIS A 144 9.93 -8.40 -5.35
N PHE A 145 9.83 -8.54 -4.03
CA PHE A 145 10.97 -8.66 -3.11
C PHE A 145 11.81 -9.92 -3.36
N THR A 146 11.19 -11.01 -3.83
CA THR A 146 11.88 -12.26 -4.19
C THR A 146 12.34 -12.31 -5.65
N GLY A 147 12.08 -11.26 -6.44
CA GLY A 147 12.38 -11.24 -7.88
C GLY A 147 11.54 -12.23 -8.70
N ARG A 148 10.45 -12.76 -8.14
CA ARG A 148 9.55 -13.72 -8.80
C ARG A 148 8.60 -13.00 -9.77
N LYS A 149 8.19 -13.71 -10.82
CA LYS A 149 7.30 -13.13 -11.84
C LYS A 149 5.88 -12.95 -11.31
N LYS A 150 5.32 -11.77 -11.51
CA LYS A 150 3.90 -11.46 -11.25
C LYS A 150 2.93 -12.19 -12.18
N SER A 151 3.41 -12.92 -13.19
CA SER A 151 2.57 -13.74 -14.07
C SER A 151 1.82 -14.86 -13.34
N LEU A 152 2.15 -15.11 -12.08
CA LEU A 152 1.39 -15.96 -11.17
C LEU A 152 0.05 -15.33 -10.75
N LEU A 153 -0.13 -14.02 -10.99
CA LEU A 153 -1.34 -13.27 -10.67
C LEU A 153 -2.04 -12.92 -11.99
N THR A 154 -3.17 -13.56 -12.25
CA THR A 154 -4.07 -13.32 -13.40
C THR A 154 -4.96 -12.09 -13.19
N ILE A 155 -4.37 -10.97 -12.76
CA ILE A 155 -5.10 -9.75 -12.40
C ILE A 155 -5.06 -8.74 -13.55
N GLU A 156 -6.19 -8.60 -14.24
CA GLU A 156 -6.42 -7.56 -15.25
C GLU A 156 -6.90 -6.25 -14.61
N ARG A 157 -6.45 -5.11 -15.15
CA ARG A 157 -6.73 -3.79 -14.57
C ARG A 157 -8.22 -3.46 -14.59
N GLU A 158 -8.92 -3.88 -15.63
CA GLU A 158 -10.35 -3.68 -15.85
C GLU A 158 -11.21 -4.41 -14.80
N MET A 159 -10.70 -5.50 -14.22
CA MET A 159 -11.39 -6.21 -13.13
C MET A 159 -11.36 -5.41 -11.83
N LEU A 160 -10.23 -4.74 -11.54
CA LEU A 160 -10.04 -4.00 -10.30
C LEU A 160 -11.08 -2.89 -10.16
N ASP A 161 -11.33 -2.14 -11.24
CA ASP A 161 -12.27 -1.01 -11.23
C ASP A 161 -13.74 -1.43 -11.10
N ARG A 162 -14.05 -2.73 -11.22
CA ARG A 162 -15.42 -3.28 -11.09
C ARG A 162 -15.65 -4.03 -9.78
N LYS A 163 -14.60 -4.61 -9.20
CA LYS A 163 -14.71 -5.53 -8.07
C LYS A 163 -14.36 -4.89 -6.73
N THR A 164 -13.61 -3.79 -6.71
CA THR A 164 -13.23 -3.13 -5.45
C THR A 164 -13.38 -1.60 -5.49
N SER A 165 -13.11 -0.94 -4.37
CA SER A 165 -13.11 0.51 -4.25
C SER A 165 -12.03 1.14 -5.13
N TRP A 166 -12.26 2.39 -5.55
CA TRP A 166 -11.26 3.17 -6.30
C TRP A 166 -9.91 3.25 -5.57
N PHE A 167 -9.93 3.35 -4.24
CA PHE A 167 -8.69 3.45 -3.46
C PHE A 167 -7.92 2.12 -3.50
N SER A 168 -8.60 1.00 -3.24
CA SER A 168 -7.99 -0.34 -3.32
C SER A 168 -7.52 -0.69 -4.73
N SER A 169 -8.30 -0.35 -5.76
CA SER A 169 -7.93 -0.64 -7.15
C SER A 169 -6.62 0.07 -7.53
N GLU A 170 -6.46 1.33 -7.12
CA GLU A 170 -5.23 2.10 -7.36
C GLU A 170 -4.04 1.57 -6.55
N MET A 171 -4.26 1.09 -5.32
CA MET A 171 -3.22 0.43 -4.50
C MET A 171 -2.72 -0.88 -5.16
N ILE A 172 -3.63 -1.72 -5.67
CA ILE A 172 -3.25 -2.94 -6.38
C ILE A 172 -2.50 -2.60 -7.68
N LYS A 173 -2.97 -1.61 -8.45
CA LYS A 173 -2.28 -1.14 -9.67
C LYS A 173 -0.87 -0.64 -9.36
N ASP A 174 -0.69 0.10 -8.26
CA ASP A 174 0.63 0.53 -7.79
C ASP A 174 1.54 -0.66 -7.46
N ALA A 175 1.03 -1.63 -6.70
CA ALA A 175 1.77 -2.84 -6.36
C ALA A 175 2.17 -3.63 -7.62
N LEU A 176 1.27 -3.77 -8.60
CA LEU A 176 1.55 -4.40 -9.90
C LEU A 176 2.63 -3.66 -10.69
N GLU A 177 2.79 -2.35 -10.49
CA GLU A 177 3.88 -1.54 -11.04
C GLU A 177 5.16 -1.55 -10.18
N GLY A 178 5.16 -2.26 -9.05
CA GLY A 178 6.31 -2.35 -8.15
C GLY A 178 6.45 -1.14 -7.23
N ARG A 179 5.35 -0.41 -7.01
CA ARG A 179 5.31 0.74 -6.11
C ARG A 179 4.51 0.41 -4.86
N PHE A 180 5.09 0.69 -3.71
CA PHE A 180 4.52 0.32 -2.42
C PHE A 180 4.60 1.47 -1.42
N TRP A 181 3.82 1.33 -0.37
CA TRP A 181 3.80 2.21 0.79
C TRP A 181 5.01 1.99 1.71
N LYS A 182 5.41 3.05 2.43
CA LYS A 182 6.65 3.10 3.20
C LYS A 182 6.75 2.01 4.26
N ARG A 183 5.69 1.79 5.05
CA ARG A 183 5.70 0.76 6.12
C ARG A 183 6.03 -0.63 5.58
N GLY A 184 5.48 -0.98 4.42
CA GLY A 184 5.78 -2.25 3.75
C GLY A 184 7.24 -2.34 3.30
N ILE A 185 7.76 -1.27 2.68
CA ILE A 185 9.17 -1.19 2.25
C ILE A 185 10.12 -1.31 3.44
N GLU A 186 9.84 -0.61 4.54
CA GLU A 186 10.67 -0.67 5.74
C GLU A 186 10.65 -2.03 6.41
N LEU A 187 9.51 -2.74 6.38
CA LEU A 187 9.43 -4.11 6.87
C LEU A 187 10.29 -5.04 6.01
N VAL A 188 10.17 -5.03 4.68
CA VAL A 188 10.97 -5.92 3.82
C VAL A 188 12.45 -5.58 3.85
N SER A 189 12.82 -4.31 4.04
CA SER A 189 14.20 -3.90 4.34
C SER A 189 14.71 -4.54 5.63
N ALA A 190 13.94 -4.48 6.72
CA ALA A 190 14.31 -5.13 7.98
C ALA A 190 14.45 -6.66 7.83
N ILE A 191 13.59 -7.27 7.02
CA ILE A 191 13.69 -8.69 6.68
C ILE A 191 14.98 -8.98 5.91
N ALA A 192 15.34 -8.17 4.91
CA ALA A 192 16.57 -8.33 4.13
C ALA A 192 17.82 -8.20 5.01
N ASP A 193 17.80 -7.22 5.93
CA ASP A 193 18.91 -6.94 6.86
C ASP A 193 19.07 -8.05 7.91
N GLY A 194 18.06 -8.91 8.11
CA GLY A 194 18.07 -9.92 9.17
C GLY A 194 17.82 -9.35 10.57
N ASP A 195 17.27 -8.14 10.67
CA ASP A 195 17.05 -7.44 11.93
C ASP A 195 15.69 -7.81 12.53
N ALA A 196 15.69 -8.85 13.36
CA ALA A 196 14.48 -9.36 14.02
C ALA A 196 13.77 -8.30 14.87
N THR A 197 14.52 -7.43 15.56
CA THR A 197 13.94 -6.37 16.40
C THR A 197 13.16 -5.38 15.54
N ARG A 198 13.79 -4.90 14.46
CA ARG A 198 13.14 -3.96 13.54
C ARG A 198 11.97 -4.62 12.80
N VAL A 199 12.03 -5.92 12.49
CA VAL A 199 10.89 -6.66 11.94
C VAL A 199 9.70 -6.66 12.90
N LEU A 200 9.92 -6.96 14.19
CA LEU A 200 8.87 -6.95 15.19
C LEU A 200 8.26 -5.55 15.37
N GLU A 201 9.09 -4.51 15.44
CA GLU A 201 8.64 -3.11 15.54
C GLU A 201 7.79 -2.69 14.34
N LYS A 202 8.22 -3.03 13.11
CA LYS A 202 7.47 -2.68 11.90
C LYS A 202 6.19 -3.50 11.75
N THR A 203 6.20 -4.76 12.18
CA THR A 203 5.00 -5.60 12.24
C THR A 203 3.96 -5.02 13.22
N ASP A 204 4.41 -4.61 14.42
CA ASP A 204 3.53 -3.97 15.41
C ASP A 204 2.96 -2.64 14.90
N SER A 205 3.78 -1.83 14.22
CA SER A 205 3.32 -0.60 13.56
C SER A 205 2.23 -0.86 12.53
N ILE A 206 2.41 -1.87 11.67
CA ILE A 206 1.43 -2.26 10.64
C ILE A 206 0.16 -2.84 11.26
N THR A 207 0.25 -3.66 12.29
CA THR A 207 -0.96 -4.25 12.92
C THR A 207 -1.75 -3.24 13.75
N LYS A 208 -1.13 -2.17 14.24
CA LYS A 208 -1.84 -1.03 14.86
C LYS A 208 -2.44 -0.09 13.82
N TRP A 209 -1.78 0.06 12.68
CA TRP A 209 -2.25 0.87 11.56
C TRP A 209 -3.28 0.11 10.73
N GLY A 210 -4.55 0.44 10.85
CA GLY A 210 -5.61 -0.20 10.04
C GLY A 210 -5.91 -1.65 10.42
N HIS A 211 -5.59 -2.08 11.65
CA HIS A 211 -5.87 -3.38 12.28
C HIS A 211 -6.11 -4.58 11.35
N LEU A 212 -7.32 -4.70 10.78
CA LEU A 212 -7.66 -5.79 9.89
C LEU A 212 -6.89 -5.76 8.56
N SER A 213 -6.77 -4.58 7.94
CA SER A 213 -6.02 -4.34 6.70
C SER A 213 -4.54 -4.67 6.87
N GLY A 214 -3.92 -4.22 7.97
CA GLY A 214 -2.53 -4.53 8.29
C GLY A 214 -2.27 -6.03 8.46
N LYS A 215 -3.17 -6.74 9.15
CA LYS A 215 -3.08 -8.20 9.32
C LYS A 215 -3.25 -8.96 7.99
N ALA A 216 -4.24 -8.58 7.18
CA ALA A 216 -4.46 -9.17 5.86
C ALA A 216 -3.25 -8.98 4.93
N TRP A 217 -2.67 -7.77 4.95
CA TRP A 217 -1.46 -7.47 4.18
C TRP A 217 -0.25 -8.30 4.63
N LEU A 218 -0.03 -8.45 5.95
CA LEU A 218 1.04 -9.29 6.50
C LEU A 218 0.87 -10.77 6.13
N ALA A 219 -0.36 -11.29 6.18
CA ALA A 219 -0.67 -12.64 5.73
C ALA A 219 -0.37 -12.84 4.24
N GLY A 220 -0.73 -11.86 3.40
CA GLY A 220 -0.42 -11.88 1.96
C GLY A 220 1.08 -11.85 1.68
N LEU A 221 1.83 -11.02 2.41
CA LEU A 221 3.30 -10.97 2.32
C LEU A 221 3.90 -12.32 2.69
N ALA A 222 3.51 -12.92 3.82
CA ALA A 222 3.99 -14.22 4.27
C ALA A 222 3.66 -15.32 3.26
N TYR A 223 2.42 -15.36 2.76
CA TYR A 223 1.99 -16.33 1.76
C TYR A 223 2.85 -16.27 0.50
N GLY A 224 3.08 -15.06 -0.02
CA GLY A 224 3.92 -14.87 -1.21
C GLY A 224 5.40 -15.20 -0.99
N LEU A 225 5.92 -15.06 0.23
CA LEU A 225 7.28 -15.48 0.59
C LEU A 225 7.40 -17.01 0.54
N GLU A 226 6.42 -17.72 1.10
CA GLU A 226 6.37 -19.18 1.19
C GLU A 226 6.02 -19.89 -0.13
N LEU A 227 5.19 -19.30 -0.99
CA LEU A 227 4.75 -19.88 -2.27
C LEU A 227 5.85 -20.22 -3.30
N GLY A 228 7.11 -19.91 -3.01
CA GLY A 228 8.22 -20.32 -3.87
C GLY A 228 9.36 -21.00 -3.13
N GLU A 229 9.02 -21.72 -2.06
CA GLU A 229 9.78 -22.91 -1.64
C GLU A 229 9.22 -24.18 -2.30
#